data_AF-A0AAD9Q605-F1
#
_entry.id   AF-A0AAD9Q605-F1
#
_cell.length_a   1.000
_cell.length_b   1.000
_cell.length_c   1.000
_cell.angle_alpha   90.00
_cell.angle_beta   90.00
_cell.angle_gamma   90.00
#
_symmetry.space_group_name_H-M   'P 1'
#
loop_
_entity.id
_entity.type
_entity.pdbx_description
1 polymer ?
#
loop_
_entity_poly.entity_id
_entity_poly.type
_entity_poly.pdbx_seq_one_letter_code
_entity_poly.pdbx_strand_id
1 'polypeptide(L)'
;MNRERKIRWSFFVQLPFLFLFFPLTCIPYTFYRALLKDCPYCNHCEPECWKFIRRQFEHPYSKFVNHTIFYMVFLGFLMAASVEDTFGTTSIGLEWIDLVIIAFVVGLLIQELLAAIREGIFVYVSKWWNVVDALIIFFFLVSFAVWLLAYVHFGKKWRPEKNAFILADVIFSSAIIISFFHLTHIFQVDSVLGPLQLSLYKMLRDVWKFLLLFLVLYLSFSTVLAKMYHYYVASQVELQRQNMRHYEKTHHFASYRNTLSSLFWLLLGIYDEEKVMVKDPSFVTMSITGQFFMIVYVVCMVIVALNMLIAMMNNSYERIMDDSDIWRFSRARMWLESIDKGNVIPSPLNLLYYFLLLDRMKTLKRLVVKFLKDRYITEKKEGESQSTE
;
A
#
# COMPACT_ATOMS: atom_id res chain seq x y z
N MET A 1 15.15 22.37 -23.15
CA MET A 1 15.21 21.07 -23.88
C MET A 1 16.51 20.27 -23.68
N ASN A 2 17.72 20.89 -23.69
CA ASN A 2 18.98 20.13 -23.59
C ASN A 2 19.36 19.68 -22.16
N ARG A 3 18.85 20.34 -21.11
CA ARG A 3 19.16 20.01 -19.69
C ARG A 3 18.30 18.86 -19.15
N GLU A 4 17.01 18.83 -19.47
CA GLU A 4 16.11 17.73 -19.10
C GLU A 4 16.46 16.43 -19.81
N ARG A 5 16.85 16.49 -21.10
CA ARG A 5 17.33 15.33 -21.84
C ARG A 5 18.61 14.74 -21.22
N LYS A 6 19.52 15.59 -20.73
CA LYS A 6 20.77 15.17 -20.04
C LYS A 6 20.50 14.53 -18.67
N ILE A 7 19.51 15.03 -17.92
CA ILE A 7 19.08 14.44 -16.64
C ILE A 7 18.36 13.12 -16.87
N ARG A 8 17.45 13.04 -17.85
CA ARG A 8 16.78 11.78 -18.24
C ARG A 8 17.77 10.72 -18.71
N TRP A 9 18.75 11.11 -19.52
CA TRP A 9 19.81 10.19 -19.98
C TRP A 9 20.71 9.76 -18.83
N SER A 10 21.08 10.67 -17.93
CA SER A 10 21.83 10.33 -16.71
C SER A 10 21.03 9.37 -15.81
N PHE A 11 19.74 9.60 -15.61
CA PHE A 11 18.86 8.76 -14.79
C PHE A 11 18.70 7.35 -15.39
N PHE A 12 18.45 7.23 -16.70
CA PHE A 12 18.30 5.94 -17.38
C PHE A 12 19.60 5.16 -17.58
N VAL A 13 20.74 5.84 -17.71
CA VAL A 13 22.06 5.19 -17.86
C VAL A 13 22.70 4.89 -16.50
N GLN A 14 22.37 5.66 -15.46
CA GLN A 14 22.77 5.36 -14.09
C GLN A 14 21.87 4.30 -13.45
N LEU A 15 20.61 4.13 -13.85
CA LEU A 15 19.69 3.12 -13.27
C LEU A 15 20.25 1.69 -13.25
N PRO A 16 20.83 1.16 -14.36
CA PRO A 16 21.41 -0.19 -14.37
C PRO A 16 22.74 -0.26 -13.60
N PHE A 17 23.53 0.82 -13.66
CA PHE A 17 24.77 0.96 -12.86
C PHE A 17 24.47 1.05 -11.36
N LEU A 18 23.36 1.69 -10.97
CA LEU A 18 22.83 1.74 -9.62
C LEU A 18 22.32 0.37 -9.17
N PHE A 19 21.56 -0.33 -10.03
CA PHE A 19 20.99 -1.65 -9.70
C PHE A 19 22.03 -2.74 -9.43
N LEU A 20 23.19 -2.70 -10.10
CA LEU A 20 24.28 -3.67 -9.89
C LEU A 20 25.31 -3.21 -8.84
N PHE A 21 25.69 -1.93 -8.84
CA PHE A 21 26.76 -1.42 -7.97
C PHE A 21 26.29 -1.04 -6.57
N PHE A 22 25.00 -0.70 -6.38
CA PHE A 22 24.49 -0.30 -5.07
C PHE A 22 24.19 -1.46 -4.12
N PRO A 23 23.61 -2.61 -4.50
CA PRO A 23 23.48 -3.73 -3.57
C PRO A 23 24.85 -4.20 -3.05
N LEU A 24 25.86 -4.21 -3.93
CA LEU A 24 27.24 -4.55 -3.62
C LEU A 24 27.93 -3.56 -2.66
N THR A 25 27.50 -2.29 -2.62
CA THR A 25 28.08 -1.26 -1.73
C THR A 25 27.21 -0.97 -0.50
N CYS A 26 25.89 -1.17 -0.59
CA CYS A 26 24.93 -0.99 0.50
C CYS A 26 25.18 -1.98 1.63
N ILE A 27 25.38 -3.27 1.32
CA ILE A 27 25.61 -4.29 2.34
C ILE A 27 26.91 -3.99 3.12
N PRO A 28 28.09 -3.79 2.48
CA PRO A 28 29.30 -3.36 3.19
C PRO A 28 29.12 -2.05 3.97
N TYR A 29 28.39 -1.09 3.42
CA TYR A 29 28.11 0.18 4.11
C TYR A 29 27.23 -0.01 5.36
N THR A 30 26.24 -0.93 5.33
CA THR A 30 25.43 -1.23 6.52
C THR A 30 26.27 -1.82 7.65
N PHE A 31 27.19 -2.75 7.32
CA PHE A 31 28.16 -3.29 8.27
C PHE A 31 29.09 -2.22 8.82
N TYR A 32 29.68 -1.39 7.94
CA TYR A 32 30.54 -0.26 8.33
C TYR A 32 29.80 0.68 9.29
N ARG A 33 28.57 1.06 8.96
CA ARG A 33 27.78 1.99 9.78
C ARG A 33 27.42 1.40 11.14
N ALA A 34 27.02 0.13 11.20
CA ALA A 34 26.67 -0.55 12.46
C ALA A 34 27.88 -0.75 13.39
N LEU A 35 29.02 -1.16 12.83
CA LEU A 35 30.20 -1.56 13.61
C LEU A 35 31.13 -0.39 13.93
N LEU A 36 31.40 0.51 12.97
CA LEU A 36 32.48 1.50 13.08
C LEU A 36 31.98 2.91 13.43
N LYS A 37 30.83 3.34 12.90
CA LYS A 37 30.37 4.73 13.04
C LYS A 37 29.88 5.09 14.44
N ASP A 38 29.09 4.22 15.08
CA ASP A 38 28.59 4.47 16.43
C ASP A 38 29.65 4.17 17.52
N CYS A 39 30.94 4.11 17.16
CA CYS A 39 32.06 3.95 18.10
C CYS A 39 32.56 5.31 18.60
N PRO A 40 32.43 5.61 19.90
CA PRO A 40 32.85 6.90 20.45
C PRO A 40 34.36 7.19 20.25
N TYR A 41 35.19 6.15 20.06
CA TYR A 41 36.65 6.28 19.89
C TYR A 41 37.13 6.30 18.43
N CYS A 42 36.31 5.91 17.43
CA CYS A 42 36.78 5.72 16.05
C CYS A 42 36.58 6.93 15.11
N ASN A 43 36.03 8.05 15.59
CA ASN A 43 35.82 9.25 14.76
C ASN A 43 37.13 9.86 14.18
N HIS A 44 38.30 9.44 14.66
CA HIS A 44 39.61 9.95 14.20
C HIS A 44 40.35 9.03 13.20
N CYS A 45 39.85 7.82 12.93
CA CYS A 45 40.53 6.84 12.05
C CYS A 45 39.61 6.32 10.94
N GLU A 46 38.80 7.17 10.30
CA GLU A 46 38.00 6.78 9.14
C GLU A 46 38.87 6.85 7.86
N PRO A 47 39.08 5.72 7.13
CA PRO A 47 39.80 5.74 5.86
C PRO A 47 39.11 6.67 4.84
N GLU A 48 39.89 7.35 3.99
CA GLU A 48 39.35 8.28 2.97
C GLU A 48 38.30 7.63 2.06
N CYS A 49 38.45 6.33 1.74
CA CYS A 49 37.47 5.57 0.97
C CYS A 49 36.10 5.49 1.67
N TRP A 50 36.05 5.24 2.98
CA TRP A 50 34.81 5.18 3.74
C TRP A 50 34.15 6.55 3.91
N LYS A 51 34.96 7.61 4.09
CA LYS A 51 34.45 8.99 4.08
C LYS A 51 33.77 9.34 2.76
N PHE A 52 34.37 8.93 1.63
CA PHE A 52 33.79 9.15 0.30
C PHE A 52 32.46 8.40 0.15
N ILE A 53 32.42 7.11 0.45
CA ILE A 53 31.20 6.29 0.39
C ILE A 53 30.11 6.87 1.29
N ARG A 54 30.45 7.24 2.53
CA ARG A 54 29.51 7.86 3.47
C ARG A 54 28.93 9.16 2.92
N ARG A 55 29.75 10.05 2.36
CA ARG A 55 29.26 11.30 1.75
C ARG A 55 28.28 11.04 0.61
N GLN A 56 28.49 9.99 -0.17
CA GLN A 56 27.56 9.58 -1.22
C GLN A 56 26.23 9.10 -0.62
N PHE A 57 26.26 8.17 0.35
CA PHE A 57 25.06 7.59 0.96
C PHE A 57 24.26 8.55 1.85
N GLU A 58 24.93 9.49 2.53
CA GLU A 58 24.28 10.52 3.37
C GLU A 58 23.75 11.69 2.55
N HIS A 59 24.06 11.77 1.25
CA HIS A 59 23.51 12.79 0.38
C HIS A 59 22.00 12.58 0.19
N PRO A 60 21.15 13.62 0.37
CA PRO A 60 19.68 13.48 0.34
C PRO A 60 19.16 12.83 -0.95
N TYR A 61 19.74 13.20 -2.09
CA TYR A 61 19.43 12.59 -3.39
C TYR A 61 19.70 11.08 -3.42
N SER A 62 20.88 10.65 -2.94
CA SER A 62 21.23 9.23 -2.93
C SER A 62 20.34 8.45 -1.96
N LYS A 63 20.02 9.02 -0.79
CA LYS A 63 19.09 8.43 0.17
C LYS A 63 17.73 8.17 -0.47
N PHE A 64 17.14 9.17 -1.14
CA PHE A 64 15.86 9.05 -1.83
C PHE A 64 15.90 7.94 -2.90
N VAL A 65 16.92 7.96 -3.76
CA VAL A 65 17.07 6.98 -4.84
C VAL A 65 17.27 5.57 -4.27
N ASN A 66 18.04 5.42 -3.20
CA ASN A 66 18.26 4.12 -2.56
C ASN A 66 16.97 3.53 -1.99
N HIS A 67 16.19 4.30 -1.24
CA HIS A 67 14.88 3.83 -0.74
C HIS A 67 13.95 3.47 -1.90
N THR A 68 13.93 4.29 -2.95
CA THR A 68 13.11 4.02 -4.14
C THR A 68 13.53 2.74 -4.86
N ILE A 69 14.83 2.48 -5.03
CA ILE A 69 15.33 1.26 -5.67
C ILE A 69 14.99 0.03 -4.85
N PHE A 70 15.21 0.08 -3.53
CA PHE A 70 14.86 -1.06 -2.67
C PHE A 70 13.35 -1.31 -2.62
N TYR A 71 12.54 -0.25 -2.71
CA TYR A 71 11.10 -0.40 -2.88
C TYR A 71 10.73 -1.02 -4.25
N MET A 72 11.42 -0.66 -5.33
CA MET A 72 11.24 -1.31 -6.64
C MET A 72 11.65 -2.79 -6.61
N VAL A 73 12.71 -3.13 -5.87
CA VAL A 73 13.10 -4.53 -5.65
C VAL A 73 12.02 -5.28 -4.86
N PHE A 74 11.43 -4.65 -3.84
CA PHE A 74 10.28 -5.20 -3.12
C PHE A 74 9.09 -5.50 -4.06
N LEU A 75 8.70 -4.55 -4.91
CA LEU A 75 7.67 -4.77 -5.93
C LEU A 75 8.05 -5.87 -6.92
N GLY A 76 9.34 -5.95 -7.27
CA GLY A 76 9.89 -7.03 -8.10
C GLY A 76 9.72 -8.40 -7.46
N PHE A 77 9.94 -8.54 -6.15
CA PHE A 77 9.67 -9.78 -5.42
C PHE A 77 8.18 -10.12 -5.36
N LEU A 78 7.29 -9.13 -5.14
CA LEU A 78 5.84 -9.34 -5.18
C LEU A 78 5.39 -9.85 -6.56
N MET A 79 5.96 -9.29 -7.63
CA MET A 79 5.69 -9.74 -9.00
C MET A 79 6.28 -11.13 -9.26
N ALA A 80 7.51 -11.41 -8.80
CA ALA A 80 8.14 -12.71 -8.97
C ALA A 80 7.34 -13.82 -8.28
N ALA A 81 6.83 -13.59 -7.06
CA ALA A 81 5.92 -14.51 -6.36
C ALA A 81 4.65 -14.83 -7.16
N SER A 82 4.23 -13.95 -8.07
CA SER A 82 3.05 -14.19 -8.93
C SER A 82 3.38 -14.89 -10.25
N VAL A 83 4.65 -14.91 -10.67
CA VAL A 83 5.13 -15.46 -11.95
C VAL A 83 5.72 -16.87 -11.78
N GLU A 84 6.00 -17.30 -10.55
CA GLU A 84 6.54 -18.62 -10.28
C GLU A 84 5.50 -19.72 -10.60
N ASP A 85 5.69 -20.40 -11.74
CA ASP A 85 4.78 -21.46 -12.23
C ASP A 85 4.96 -22.80 -11.49
N THR A 86 5.98 -22.92 -10.65
CA THR A 86 6.22 -24.11 -9.85
C THR A 86 5.44 -24.04 -8.54
N PHE A 87 4.23 -24.60 -8.52
CA PHE A 87 3.38 -24.75 -7.32
C PHE A 87 3.95 -25.76 -6.30
N GLY A 88 5.20 -25.59 -5.91
CA GLY A 88 5.94 -26.46 -5.01
C GLY A 88 5.49 -26.27 -3.57
N THR A 89 4.43 -26.96 -3.16
CA THR A 89 3.90 -26.83 -1.80
C THR A 89 4.93 -27.26 -0.75
N THR A 90 5.46 -26.31 0.00
CA THR A 90 6.17 -26.56 1.25
C THR A 90 5.16 -27.01 2.31
N SER A 91 5.58 -27.79 3.30
CA SER A 91 4.71 -28.27 4.40
C SER A 91 4.07 -27.14 5.22
N ILE A 92 4.61 -25.92 5.11
CA ILE A 92 4.17 -24.71 5.78
C ILE A 92 3.25 -23.88 4.87
N GLY A 93 3.33 -24.03 3.55
CA GLY A 93 2.61 -23.19 2.58
C GLY A 93 3.20 -21.78 2.41
N LEU A 94 4.45 -21.55 2.82
CA LEU A 94 5.23 -20.33 2.55
C LEU A 94 6.47 -20.71 1.75
N GLU A 95 6.72 -19.96 0.68
CA GLU A 95 7.91 -20.12 -0.16
C GLU A 95 9.08 -19.26 0.33
N TRP A 96 10.26 -19.49 -0.23
CA TRP A 96 11.44 -18.68 0.11
C TRP A 96 11.24 -17.21 -0.26
N ILE A 97 10.48 -16.92 -1.32
CA ILE A 97 10.13 -15.55 -1.71
C ILE A 97 9.24 -14.88 -0.65
N ASP A 98 8.28 -15.61 -0.07
CA ASP A 98 7.43 -15.07 1.01
C ASP A 98 8.25 -14.65 2.23
N LEU A 99 9.29 -15.43 2.58
CA LEU A 99 10.20 -15.06 3.67
C LEU A 99 10.96 -13.76 3.37
N VAL A 100 11.36 -13.55 2.11
CA VAL A 100 11.98 -12.29 1.67
C VAL A 100 10.98 -11.14 1.76
N ILE A 101 9.75 -11.33 1.29
CA ILE A 101 8.66 -10.33 1.37
C ILE A 101 8.37 -9.97 2.83
N ILE A 102 8.28 -10.95 3.74
CA ILE A 102 8.10 -10.71 5.18
C ILE A 102 9.24 -9.87 5.73
N ALA A 103 10.50 -10.15 5.36
CA ALA A 103 11.63 -9.33 5.79
C ALA A 103 11.51 -7.87 5.30
N PHE A 104 11.06 -7.64 4.06
CA PHE A 104 10.77 -6.30 3.56
C PHE A 104 9.66 -5.60 4.35
N VAL A 105 8.54 -6.28 4.63
CA VAL A 105 7.41 -5.71 5.37
C VAL A 105 7.81 -5.35 6.79
N VAL A 106 8.57 -6.20 7.49
CA VAL A 106 9.07 -5.89 8.84
C VAL A 106 10.06 -4.72 8.79
N GLY A 107 10.91 -4.66 7.77
CA GLY A 107 11.80 -3.53 7.54
C GLY A 107 11.04 -2.22 7.32
N LEU A 108 9.99 -2.22 6.49
CA LEU A 108 9.12 -1.07 6.25
C LEU A 108 8.38 -0.65 7.53
N LEU A 109 7.86 -1.60 8.31
CA LEU A 109 7.22 -1.34 9.60
C LEU A 109 8.14 -0.57 10.56
N ILE A 110 9.40 -1.00 10.69
CA ILE A 110 10.35 -0.31 11.57
C ILE A 110 10.67 1.10 11.04
N GLN A 111 10.83 1.25 9.72
CA GLN A 111 11.10 2.56 9.11
C GLN A 111 9.97 3.55 9.39
N GLU A 112 8.73 3.14 9.16
CA GLU A 112 7.54 3.98 9.35
C GLU A 112 7.27 4.27 10.82
N LEU A 113 7.44 3.29 11.72
CA LEU A 113 7.29 3.51 13.15
C LEU A 113 8.30 4.56 13.66
N LEU A 114 9.56 4.49 13.22
CA LEU A 114 10.57 5.46 13.60
C LEU A 114 10.32 6.84 12.99
N ALA A 115 9.77 6.90 11.77
CA ALA A 115 9.36 8.16 11.15
C ALA A 115 8.21 8.80 11.93
N ALA A 116 7.17 8.04 12.26
CA ALA A 116 6.02 8.50 13.04
C ALA A 116 6.42 8.99 14.45
N ILE A 117 7.37 8.32 15.11
CA ILE A 117 7.91 8.75 16.41
C ILE A 117 8.70 10.05 16.28
N ARG A 118 9.50 10.22 15.22
CA ARG A 118 10.34 11.42 15.05
C ARG A 118 9.54 12.65 14.68
N GLU A 119 8.58 12.52 13.76
CA GLU A 119 7.76 13.64 13.27
C GLU A 119 6.59 13.95 14.22
N GLY A 120 6.18 12.98 15.03
CA GLY A 120 4.96 13.02 15.81
C GLY A 120 3.76 12.52 15.02
N ILE A 121 2.89 11.73 15.68
CA ILE A 121 1.78 11.00 15.03
C ILE A 121 0.82 11.94 14.28
N PHE A 122 0.49 13.11 14.85
CA PHE A 122 -0.44 14.05 14.22
C PHE A 122 0.12 14.66 12.93
N VAL A 123 1.40 15.02 12.91
CA VAL A 123 2.06 15.58 11.72
C VAL A 123 2.23 14.49 10.66
N TYR A 124 2.57 13.28 11.08
CA TYR A 124 2.70 12.11 10.22
C TYR A 124 1.39 11.80 9.48
N VAL A 125 0.27 11.67 10.21
CA VAL A 125 -1.05 11.33 9.61
C VAL A 125 -1.59 12.47 8.73
N SER A 126 -1.14 13.71 8.93
CA SER A 126 -1.50 14.81 8.03
C SER A 126 -0.89 14.69 6.62
N LYS A 127 0.11 13.83 6.41
CA LYS A 127 0.73 13.57 5.10
C LYS A 127 0.01 12.40 4.42
N TRP A 128 -0.53 12.63 3.23
CA TRP A 128 -1.29 11.62 2.49
C TRP A 128 -0.46 10.35 2.19
N TRP A 129 0.79 10.52 1.74
CA TRP A 129 1.66 9.38 1.41
C TRP A 129 1.98 8.52 2.64
N ASN A 130 2.28 9.14 3.78
CA ASN A 130 2.49 8.43 5.03
C ASN A 130 1.25 7.61 5.46
N VAL A 131 0.04 8.10 5.19
CA VAL A 131 -1.19 7.32 5.44
C VAL A 131 -1.28 6.12 4.51
N VAL A 132 -0.92 6.27 3.23
CA VAL A 132 -0.84 5.15 2.28
C VAL A 132 0.19 4.11 2.74
N ASP A 133 1.36 4.55 3.22
CA ASP A 133 2.44 3.67 3.69
C ASP A 133 2.03 2.89 4.94
N ALA A 134 1.42 3.57 5.91
CA ALA A 134 0.84 2.95 7.08
C ALA A 134 -0.25 1.93 6.71
N LEU A 135 -1.06 2.23 5.68
CA LEU A 135 -2.11 1.35 5.19
C LEU A 135 -1.52 0.11 4.51
N ILE A 136 -0.49 0.24 3.67
CA ILE A 136 0.22 -0.91 3.07
C ILE A 136 0.73 -1.86 4.16
N ILE A 137 1.44 -1.32 5.15
CA ILE A 137 1.98 -2.10 6.27
C ILE A 137 0.85 -2.75 7.06
N PHE A 138 -0.23 -2.02 7.35
CA PHE A 138 -1.39 -2.54 8.05
C PHE A 138 -1.99 -3.76 7.33
N PHE A 139 -2.25 -3.66 6.03
CA PHE A 139 -2.84 -4.78 5.27
C PHE A 139 -1.92 -6.00 5.23
N PHE A 140 -0.60 -5.83 5.03
CA PHE A 140 0.34 -6.95 5.11
C PHE A 140 0.37 -7.59 6.51
N LEU A 141 0.42 -6.78 7.58
CA LEU A 141 0.42 -7.30 8.94
C LEU A 141 -0.86 -8.04 9.28
N VAL A 142 -2.03 -7.54 8.87
CA VAL A 142 -3.30 -8.21 9.07
C VAL A 142 -3.33 -9.54 8.32
N SER A 143 -2.87 -9.57 7.06
CA SER A 143 -2.77 -10.82 6.29
C SER A 143 -1.90 -11.86 7.01
N PHE A 144 -0.68 -11.50 7.39
CA PHE A 144 0.23 -12.42 8.09
C PHE A 144 -0.31 -12.84 9.46
N ALA A 145 -0.98 -11.94 10.18
CA ALA A 145 -1.59 -12.27 11.47
C ALA A 145 -2.74 -13.27 11.31
N VAL A 146 -3.65 -13.06 10.35
CA VAL A 146 -4.75 -14.00 10.06
C VAL A 146 -4.19 -15.35 9.63
N TRP A 147 -3.19 -15.36 8.76
CA TRP A 147 -2.53 -16.58 8.31
C TRP A 147 -1.88 -17.34 9.48
N LEU A 148 -1.12 -16.65 10.34
CA LEU A 148 -0.43 -17.24 11.50
C LEU A 148 -1.43 -17.78 12.53
N LEU A 149 -2.49 -17.03 12.82
CA LEU A 149 -3.54 -17.46 13.73
C LEU A 149 -4.25 -18.72 13.21
N ALA A 150 -4.53 -18.78 11.91
CA ALA A 150 -5.10 -19.97 11.28
C ALA A 150 -4.14 -21.16 11.37
N TYR A 151 -2.85 -20.95 11.07
CA TYR A 151 -1.82 -21.98 11.16
C TYR A 151 -1.70 -22.58 12.57
N VAL A 152 -1.70 -21.74 13.61
CA VAL A 152 -1.66 -22.19 15.01
C VAL A 152 -2.95 -22.92 15.39
N HIS A 153 -4.12 -22.38 15.02
CA HIS A 153 -5.41 -22.97 15.34
C HIS A 153 -5.60 -24.38 14.76
N PHE A 154 -5.10 -24.62 13.54
CA PHE A 154 -5.19 -25.93 12.89
C PHE A 154 -4.04 -26.90 13.23
N GLY A 155 -3.32 -26.63 14.33
CA GLY A 155 -2.29 -27.53 14.86
C GLY A 155 -1.00 -27.52 14.05
N LYS A 156 -0.56 -26.33 13.60
CA LYS A 156 0.64 -26.12 12.77
C LYS A 156 0.58 -26.86 11.43
N LYS A 157 -0.62 -26.97 10.87
CA LYS A 157 -0.87 -27.54 9.53
C LYS A 157 -1.54 -26.50 8.66
N TRP A 158 -0.94 -26.23 7.51
CA TRP A 158 -1.57 -25.41 6.48
C TRP A 158 -2.74 -26.19 5.86
N ARG A 159 -3.93 -25.55 5.81
CA ARG A 159 -5.16 -26.14 5.27
C ARG A 159 -5.81 -25.16 4.28
N PRO A 160 -5.44 -25.19 2.99
CA PRO A 160 -5.83 -24.16 2.02
C PRO A 160 -7.34 -23.97 1.88
N GLU A 161 -8.11 -25.03 2.06
CA GLU A 161 -9.57 -25.03 1.94
C GLU A 161 -10.29 -24.19 3.00
N LYS A 162 -9.62 -23.81 4.08
CA LYS A 162 -10.26 -23.05 5.16
C LYS A 162 -10.31 -21.58 4.82
N ASN A 163 -11.51 -20.98 4.99
CA ASN A 163 -11.80 -19.57 4.73
C ASN A 163 -10.79 -18.59 5.34
N ALA A 164 -10.14 -18.93 6.46
CA ALA A 164 -9.15 -18.07 7.09
C ALA A 164 -7.88 -17.90 6.24
N PHE A 165 -7.39 -18.94 5.58
CA PHE A 165 -6.23 -18.85 4.69
C PHE A 165 -6.59 -18.09 3.40
N ILE A 166 -7.78 -18.35 2.84
CA ILE A 166 -8.29 -17.60 1.69
C ILE A 166 -8.44 -16.12 2.02
N LEU A 167 -8.98 -15.79 3.20
CA LEU A 167 -9.12 -14.41 3.65
C LEU A 167 -7.75 -13.73 3.81
N ALA A 168 -6.77 -14.42 4.39
CA ALA A 168 -5.41 -13.89 4.49
C ALA A 168 -4.82 -13.57 3.11
N ASP A 169 -5.03 -14.46 2.14
CA ASP A 169 -4.53 -14.31 0.77
C ASP A 169 -5.24 -13.17 -0.01
N VAL A 170 -6.55 -12.99 0.18
CA VAL A 170 -7.30 -11.85 -0.37
C VAL A 170 -6.81 -10.52 0.21
N ILE A 171 -6.52 -10.47 1.52
CA ILE A 171 -5.97 -9.28 2.16
C ILE A 171 -4.54 -9.01 1.67
N PHE A 172 -3.72 -10.06 1.50
CA PHE A 172 -2.38 -9.98 0.93
C PHE A 172 -2.41 -9.40 -0.49
N SER A 173 -3.28 -9.94 -1.36
CA SER A 173 -3.49 -9.48 -2.73
C SER A 173 -3.93 -8.02 -2.79
N SER A 174 -4.77 -7.60 -1.84
CA SER A 174 -5.18 -6.19 -1.72
C SER A 174 -3.99 -5.28 -1.36
N ALA A 175 -3.10 -5.74 -0.47
CA ALA A 175 -1.89 -5.01 -0.10
C ALA A 175 -0.94 -4.84 -1.29
N ILE A 176 -0.82 -5.83 -2.17
CA ILE A 176 -0.02 -5.76 -3.40
C ILE A 176 -0.49 -4.60 -4.29
N ILE A 177 -1.80 -4.48 -4.52
CA ILE A 177 -2.37 -3.39 -5.35
C ILE A 177 -1.98 -2.02 -4.79
N ILE A 178 -2.13 -1.83 -3.48
CA ILE A 178 -1.80 -0.57 -2.82
C ILE A 178 -0.28 -0.32 -2.85
N SER A 179 0.53 -1.38 -2.75
CA SER A 179 1.99 -1.28 -2.86
C SER A 179 2.42 -0.78 -4.25
N PHE A 180 1.81 -1.29 -5.32
CA PHE A 180 2.05 -0.76 -6.67
C PHE A 180 1.55 0.68 -6.82
N PHE A 181 0.44 1.04 -6.19
CA PHE A 181 -0.06 2.42 -6.20
C PHE A 181 0.93 3.39 -5.53
N HIS A 182 1.62 3.00 -4.46
CA HIS A 182 2.64 3.83 -3.83
C HIS A 182 3.78 4.21 -4.78
N LEU A 183 4.09 3.38 -5.80
CA LEU A 183 5.12 3.73 -6.79
C LEU A 183 4.84 5.08 -7.47
N THR A 184 3.56 5.48 -7.58
CA THR A 184 3.21 6.78 -8.13
C THR A 184 3.89 7.94 -7.40
N HIS A 185 4.23 7.81 -6.11
CA HIS A 185 4.96 8.83 -5.35
C HIS A 185 6.26 9.29 -6.04
N ILE A 186 6.94 8.42 -6.79
CA ILE A 186 8.15 8.78 -7.54
C ILE A 186 7.90 9.86 -8.60
N PHE A 187 6.70 9.90 -9.18
CA PHE A 187 6.35 10.85 -10.23
C PHE A 187 6.36 12.30 -9.73
N GLN A 188 6.24 12.52 -8.43
CA GLN A 188 6.28 13.84 -7.80
C GLN A 188 7.62 14.56 -8.01
N VAL A 189 8.70 13.81 -8.24
CA VAL A 189 10.05 14.35 -8.51
C VAL A 189 10.11 15.02 -9.89
N ASP A 190 9.41 14.46 -10.86
CA ASP A 190 9.48 14.86 -12.27
C ASP A 190 8.72 16.18 -12.51
N SER A 191 9.27 17.02 -13.38
CA SER A 191 8.70 18.35 -13.69
C SER A 191 7.40 18.29 -14.48
N VAL A 192 7.14 17.19 -15.18
CA VAL A 192 5.95 17.01 -16.02
C VAL A 192 4.94 16.12 -15.31
N LEU A 193 5.37 14.97 -14.77
CA LEU A 193 4.47 14.02 -14.13
C LEU A 193 4.04 14.46 -12.72
N GLY A 194 4.85 15.26 -12.02
CA GLY A 194 4.56 15.69 -10.66
C GLY A 194 3.33 16.59 -10.54
N PRO A 195 3.20 17.68 -11.33
CA PRO A 195 2.00 18.50 -11.35
C PRO A 195 0.76 17.68 -11.75
N LEU A 196 0.89 16.77 -12.73
CA LEU A 196 -0.18 15.89 -13.18
C LEU A 196 -0.66 14.98 -12.04
N GLN A 197 0.26 14.30 -11.35
CA GLN A 197 -0.06 13.46 -10.19
C GLN A 197 -0.76 14.26 -9.08
N LEU A 198 -0.24 15.45 -8.76
CA LEU A 198 -0.82 16.30 -7.72
C LEU A 198 -2.22 16.79 -8.10
N SER A 199 -2.44 17.06 -9.40
CA SER A 199 -3.77 17.38 -9.92
C SER A 199 -4.74 16.22 -9.72
N LEU A 200 -4.34 14.99 -10.03
CA LEU A 200 -5.17 13.79 -9.81
C LEU A 200 -5.60 13.66 -8.34
N TYR A 201 -4.65 13.76 -7.41
CA TYR A 201 -4.95 13.68 -5.97
C TYR A 201 -5.92 14.76 -5.52
N LYS A 202 -5.68 16.03 -5.88
CA LYS A 202 -6.54 17.14 -5.46
C LYS A 202 -7.92 17.10 -6.13
N MET A 203 -8.00 16.65 -7.39
CA MET A 203 -9.27 16.43 -8.09
C MET A 203 -10.10 15.33 -7.42
N LEU A 204 -9.49 14.23 -6.96
CA LEU A 204 -10.21 13.15 -6.27
C LEU A 204 -11.01 13.64 -5.06
N ARG A 205 -10.49 14.64 -4.33
CA ARG A 205 -11.21 15.26 -3.20
C ARG A 205 -12.45 16.02 -3.64
N ASP A 206 -12.43 16.65 -4.82
CA ASP A 206 -13.59 17.33 -5.37
C ASP A 206 -14.57 16.33 -6.00
N VAL A 207 -14.08 15.27 -6.65
CA VAL A 207 -14.87 14.12 -7.12
C VAL A 207 -15.64 13.48 -5.97
N TRP A 208 -15.04 13.30 -4.79
CA TRP A 208 -15.68 12.67 -3.64
C TRP A 208 -16.97 13.39 -3.19
N LYS A 209 -17.00 14.73 -3.29
CA LYS A 209 -18.19 15.53 -2.96
C LYS A 209 -19.34 15.24 -3.91
N PHE A 210 -19.06 15.12 -5.21
CA PHE A 210 -20.06 14.79 -6.22
C PHE A 210 -20.47 13.33 -6.19
N LEU A 211 -19.53 12.43 -5.87
CA LEU A 211 -19.79 11.00 -5.74
C LEU A 211 -20.91 10.71 -4.73
N LEU A 212 -21.07 11.55 -3.69
CA LEU A 212 -22.18 11.43 -2.75
C LEU A 212 -23.55 11.63 -3.43
N LEU A 213 -23.70 12.67 -4.26
CA LEU A 213 -24.93 12.89 -5.03
C LEU A 213 -25.17 11.74 -6.03
N PHE A 214 -24.12 11.31 -6.71
CA PHE A 214 -24.16 10.17 -7.61
C PHE A 214 -24.62 8.89 -6.89
N LEU A 215 -24.11 8.62 -5.69
CA LEU A 215 -24.46 7.46 -4.88
C LEU A 215 -25.92 7.50 -4.42
N VAL A 216 -26.45 8.67 -4.04
CA VAL A 216 -27.86 8.82 -3.68
C VAL A 216 -28.77 8.46 -4.85
N LEU A 217 -28.48 8.97 -6.06
CA LEU A 217 -29.24 8.63 -7.26
C LEU A 217 -29.11 7.14 -7.60
N TYR A 218 -27.89 6.60 -7.60
CA TYR A 218 -27.61 5.20 -7.88
C TYR A 218 -28.36 4.25 -6.95
N LEU A 219 -28.32 4.49 -5.63
CA LEU A 219 -29.02 3.68 -4.65
C LEU A 219 -30.55 3.82 -4.78
N SER A 220 -31.05 5.03 -5.06
CA SER A 220 -32.48 5.26 -5.31
C SER A 220 -33.00 4.37 -6.46
N PHE A 221 -32.37 4.45 -7.64
CA PHE A 221 -32.75 3.61 -8.79
C PHE A 221 -32.59 2.12 -8.50
N SER A 222 -31.53 1.72 -7.79
CA SER A 222 -31.33 0.33 -7.37
C SER A 222 -32.47 -0.17 -6.48
N THR A 223 -32.89 0.62 -5.49
CA THR A 223 -34.00 0.23 -4.60
C THR A 223 -35.34 0.15 -5.32
N VAL A 224 -35.64 1.08 -6.24
CA VAL A 224 -36.88 1.08 -7.04
C VAL A 224 -36.97 -0.17 -7.90
N LEU A 225 -35.94 -0.46 -8.69
CA LEU A 225 -35.93 -1.64 -9.56
C LEU A 225 -35.94 -2.93 -8.75
N ALA A 226 -35.14 -3.02 -7.68
CA ALA A 226 -35.13 -4.21 -6.83
C ALA A 226 -36.50 -4.48 -6.20
N LYS A 227 -37.20 -3.45 -5.72
CA LYS A 227 -38.54 -3.61 -5.15
C LYS A 227 -39.58 -4.01 -6.19
N MET A 228 -39.54 -3.42 -7.38
CA MET A 228 -40.46 -3.74 -8.48
C MET A 228 -40.33 -5.21 -8.89
N TYR A 229 -39.10 -5.67 -9.17
CA TYR A 229 -38.87 -7.06 -9.59
C TYR A 229 -38.97 -8.07 -8.44
N HIS A 230 -38.76 -7.65 -7.19
CA HIS A 230 -39.09 -8.48 -6.03
C HIS A 230 -40.60 -8.76 -5.96
N TYR A 231 -41.45 -7.76 -6.22
CA TYR A 231 -42.89 -7.96 -6.26
C TYR A 231 -43.31 -8.91 -7.40
N TYR A 232 -42.67 -8.80 -8.57
CA TYR A 232 -42.88 -9.74 -9.67
C TYR A 232 -42.61 -11.19 -9.23
N VAL A 233 -41.42 -11.48 -8.68
CA VAL A 233 -41.08 -12.83 -8.24
C VAL A 233 -42.00 -13.32 -7.12
N ALA A 234 -42.37 -12.46 -6.17
CA ALA A 234 -43.33 -12.83 -5.13
C ALA A 234 -44.70 -13.21 -5.72
N SER A 235 -45.15 -12.49 -6.74
CA SER A 235 -46.40 -12.81 -7.45
C SER A 235 -46.31 -14.14 -8.20
N GLN A 236 -45.17 -14.42 -8.84
CA GLN A 236 -44.92 -15.70 -9.52
C GLN A 236 -44.92 -16.89 -8.56
N VAL A 237 -44.39 -16.72 -7.35
CA VAL A 237 -44.44 -17.75 -6.29
C VAL A 237 -45.88 -18.02 -5.83
N GLU A 238 -46.72 -16.99 -5.71
CA GLU A 238 -48.13 -17.18 -5.33
C GLU A 238 -48.96 -17.81 -6.46
N LEU A 239 -48.72 -17.42 -7.72
CA LEU A 239 -49.34 -18.06 -8.89
C LEU A 239 -48.99 -19.55 -8.99
N GLN A 240 -47.74 -19.91 -8.65
CA GLN A 240 -47.34 -21.31 -8.53
C GLN A 240 -48.15 -22.02 -7.43
N ARG A 241 -48.35 -21.39 -6.27
CA ARG A 241 -49.14 -21.96 -5.17
C ARG A 241 -50.59 -22.25 -5.58
N GLN A 242 -51.11 -21.48 -6.52
CA GLN A 242 -52.45 -21.63 -7.11
C GLN A 242 -52.50 -22.63 -8.29
N ASN A 243 -51.43 -23.39 -8.56
CA ASN A 243 -51.33 -24.39 -9.64
C ASN A 243 -51.48 -23.83 -11.08
N MET A 244 -51.08 -22.57 -11.31
CA MET A 244 -51.04 -22.00 -12.67
C MET A 244 -49.86 -22.58 -13.48
N ARG A 245 -50.09 -22.82 -14.79
CA ARG A 245 -49.16 -23.57 -15.66
C ARG A 245 -47.97 -22.76 -16.20
N HIS A 246 -47.94 -21.44 -16.03
CA HIS A 246 -46.87 -20.57 -16.51
C HIS A 246 -46.40 -19.70 -15.34
N TYR A 247 -45.20 -19.98 -14.83
CA TYR A 247 -44.55 -19.13 -13.84
C TYR A 247 -43.03 -19.16 -14.02
N GLU A 248 -42.37 -18.03 -13.75
CA GLU A 248 -40.91 -17.91 -13.77
C GLU A 248 -40.41 -17.52 -12.37
N LYS A 249 -39.72 -18.45 -11.69
CA LYS A 249 -39.38 -18.29 -10.26
C LYS A 249 -38.29 -17.28 -9.97
N THR A 250 -37.57 -16.82 -11.00
CA THR A 250 -36.34 -16.06 -10.81
C THR A 250 -36.27 -14.92 -11.80
N HIS A 251 -36.03 -13.72 -11.28
CA HIS A 251 -35.70 -12.55 -12.07
C HIS A 251 -34.37 -11.98 -11.58
N HIS A 252 -33.48 -11.59 -12.49
CA HIS A 252 -32.12 -11.16 -12.15
C HIS A 252 -32.13 -9.95 -11.20
N PHE A 253 -33.04 -9.01 -11.43
CA PHE A 253 -33.22 -7.80 -10.63
C PHE A 253 -34.05 -7.97 -9.34
N ALA A 254 -34.55 -9.18 -9.04
CA ALA A 254 -35.29 -9.40 -7.78
C ALA A 254 -34.38 -9.40 -6.55
N SER A 255 -33.09 -9.76 -6.73
CA SER A 255 -32.08 -9.67 -5.68
C SER A 255 -31.44 -8.29 -5.67
N TYR A 256 -31.43 -7.63 -4.51
CA TYR A 256 -30.84 -6.29 -4.36
C TYR A 256 -29.36 -6.24 -4.76
N ARG A 257 -28.57 -7.27 -4.42
CA ARG A 257 -27.15 -7.36 -4.80
C ARG A 257 -26.96 -7.46 -6.31
N ASN A 258 -27.80 -8.26 -6.96
CA ASN A 258 -27.74 -8.43 -8.41
C ASN A 258 -28.17 -7.15 -9.14
N THR A 259 -29.18 -6.44 -8.61
CA THR A 259 -29.60 -5.12 -9.13
C THR A 259 -28.49 -4.10 -9.03
N LEU A 260 -27.82 -3.98 -7.87
CA LEU A 260 -26.64 -3.11 -7.73
C LEU A 260 -25.58 -3.45 -8.78
N SER A 261 -25.16 -4.73 -8.87
CA SER A 261 -24.14 -5.13 -9.83
C SER A 261 -24.57 -4.85 -11.27
N SER A 262 -25.83 -5.12 -11.64
CA SER A 262 -26.35 -4.89 -13.00
C SER A 262 -26.35 -3.42 -13.36
N LEU A 263 -26.80 -2.54 -12.46
CA LEU A 263 -26.80 -1.10 -12.68
C LEU A 263 -25.38 -0.53 -12.74
N PHE A 264 -24.44 -1.11 -11.99
CA PHE A 264 -23.02 -0.75 -12.10
C PHE A 264 -22.45 -1.12 -13.48
N TRP A 265 -22.68 -2.34 -13.95
CA TRP A 265 -22.24 -2.76 -15.28
C TRP A 265 -22.92 -1.96 -16.41
N LEU A 266 -24.17 -1.55 -16.21
CA LEU A 266 -24.88 -0.64 -17.12
C LEU A 266 -24.23 0.75 -17.19
N LEU A 267 -23.66 1.27 -16.10
CA LEU A 267 -22.90 2.52 -16.11
C LEU A 267 -21.70 2.43 -17.08
N LEU A 268 -21.12 1.24 -17.22
CA LEU A 268 -20.02 0.94 -18.13
C LEU A 268 -20.48 0.57 -19.56
N GLY A 269 -21.79 0.64 -19.84
CA GLY A 269 -22.36 0.36 -21.16
C GLY A 269 -22.71 -1.11 -21.41
N ILE A 270 -22.60 -1.99 -20.42
CA ILE A 270 -23.03 -3.39 -20.55
C ILE A 270 -24.53 -3.46 -20.24
N TYR A 271 -25.35 -3.39 -21.27
CA TYR A 271 -26.80 -3.56 -21.18
C TYR A 271 -27.21 -4.95 -21.69
N ASP A 272 -27.99 -5.66 -20.88
CA ASP A 272 -28.56 -6.95 -21.23
C ASP A 272 -30.08 -6.83 -21.14
N GLU A 273 -30.70 -6.73 -22.31
CA GLU A 273 -32.13 -6.50 -22.47
C GLU A 273 -32.95 -7.68 -21.92
N GLU A 274 -32.45 -8.90 -22.08
CA GLU A 274 -33.13 -10.12 -21.63
C GLU A 274 -33.27 -10.18 -20.11
N LYS A 275 -32.32 -9.56 -19.38
CA LYS A 275 -32.38 -9.48 -17.91
C LYS A 275 -33.44 -8.52 -17.38
N VAL A 276 -33.91 -7.58 -18.21
CA VAL A 276 -34.88 -6.54 -17.83
C VAL A 276 -36.30 -6.94 -18.25
N MET A 277 -36.42 -7.67 -19.36
CA MET A 277 -37.71 -8.10 -19.89
C MET A 277 -38.38 -9.14 -19.00
N VAL A 278 -39.68 -8.95 -18.78
CA VAL A 278 -40.54 -9.94 -18.15
C VAL A 278 -41.24 -10.75 -19.23
N LYS A 279 -41.03 -12.07 -19.25
CA LYS A 279 -41.59 -12.97 -20.28
C LYS A 279 -43.09 -13.25 -20.11
N ASP A 280 -43.64 -13.00 -18.92
CA ASP A 280 -45.05 -13.26 -18.63
C ASP A 280 -45.96 -12.17 -19.25
N PRO A 281 -46.89 -12.53 -20.16
CA PRO A 281 -47.79 -11.59 -20.81
C PRO A 281 -48.73 -10.86 -19.84
N SER A 282 -48.96 -11.40 -18.65
CA SER A 282 -49.80 -10.77 -17.62
C SER A 282 -49.11 -9.58 -16.95
N PHE A 283 -47.78 -9.52 -17.04
CA PHE A 283 -46.94 -8.51 -16.37
C PHE A 283 -46.26 -7.55 -17.36
N VAL A 284 -46.84 -7.38 -18.56
CA VAL A 284 -46.33 -6.45 -19.60
C VAL A 284 -46.14 -5.03 -19.05
N THR A 285 -47.02 -4.56 -18.18
CA THR A 285 -46.89 -3.24 -17.52
C THR A 285 -45.58 -3.11 -16.73
N MET A 286 -45.13 -4.18 -16.06
CA MET A 286 -43.85 -4.17 -15.34
C MET A 286 -42.65 -4.22 -16.28
N SER A 287 -42.75 -4.94 -17.40
CA SER A 287 -41.69 -4.94 -18.42
C SER A 287 -41.50 -3.53 -19.01
N ILE A 288 -42.59 -2.86 -19.40
CA ILE A 288 -42.57 -1.49 -19.95
C ILE A 288 -42.04 -0.50 -18.91
N THR A 289 -42.52 -0.59 -17.67
CA THR A 289 -42.09 0.31 -16.58
C THR A 289 -40.62 0.10 -16.22
N GLY A 290 -40.15 -1.16 -16.22
CA GLY A 290 -38.74 -1.50 -15.99
C GLY A 290 -37.84 -0.91 -17.08
N GLN A 291 -38.19 -1.09 -18.35
CA GLN A 291 -37.47 -0.48 -19.47
C GLN A 291 -37.46 1.05 -19.37
N PHE A 292 -38.60 1.66 -19.01
CA PHE A 292 -38.69 3.10 -18.80
C PHE A 292 -37.73 3.57 -17.70
N PHE A 293 -37.71 2.92 -16.53
CA PHE A 293 -36.78 3.28 -15.47
C PHE A 293 -35.31 3.05 -15.85
N MET A 294 -35.00 2.06 -16.68
CA MET A 294 -33.65 1.86 -17.21
C MET A 294 -33.24 3.00 -18.15
N ILE A 295 -34.13 3.48 -19.01
CA ILE A 295 -33.89 4.65 -19.87
C ILE A 295 -33.64 5.89 -19.00
N VAL A 296 -34.50 6.14 -18.01
CA VAL A 296 -34.35 7.29 -17.10
C VAL A 296 -33.03 7.18 -16.31
N TYR A 297 -32.66 5.98 -15.85
CA TYR A 297 -31.39 5.73 -15.19
C TYR A 297 -30.21 6.09 -16.10
N VAL A 298 -30.20 5.64 -17.37
CA VAL A 298 -29.13 5.97 -18.32
C VAL A 298 -29.04 7.47 -18.56
N VAL A 299 -30.18 8.15 -18.77
CA VAL A 299 -30.19 9.61 -18.95
C VAL A 299 -29.64 10.32 -17.71
N CYS A 300 -30.13 9.98 -16.51
CA CYS A 300 -29.71 10.67 -15.29
C CYS A 300 -28.26 10.36 -14.90
N MET A 301 -27.86 9.09 -14.94
CA MET A 301 -26.57 8.64 -14.41
C MET A 301 -25.45 8.74 -15.44
N VAL A 302 -25.68 8.27 -16.66
CA VAL A 302 -24.65 8.23 -17.70
C VAL A 302 -24.59 9.56 -18.44
N ILE A 303 -25.72 10.12 -18.87
CA ILE A 303 -25.71 11.34 -19.70
C ILE A 303 -25.53 12.59 -18.83
N VAL A 304 -26.27 12.73 -17.73
CA VAL A 304 -26.21 13.96 -16.92
C VAL A 304 -25.09 13.88 -15.88
N ALA A 305 -25.15 12.91 -14.96
CA ALA A 305 -24.26 12.90 -13.81
C ALA A 305 -22.79 12.65 -14.19
N LEU A 306 -22.50 11.72 -15.11
CA LEU A 306 -21.13 11.46 -15.56
C LEU A 306 -20.54 12.67 -16.32
N ASN A 307 -21.31 13.31 -17.20
CA ASN A 307 -20.83 14.50 -17.92
C ASN A 307 -20.61 15.70 -16.98
N MET A 308 -21.46 15.87 -15.97
CA MET A 308 -21.22 16.86 -14.91
C MET A 308 -19.94 16.54 -14.13
N LEU A 309 -19.68 15.27 -13.78
CA LEU A 309 -18.45 14.84 -13.12
C LEU A 309 -17.21 15.19 -13.94
N ILE A 310 -17.22 14.90 -15.25
CA ILE A 310 -16.14 15.27 -16.17
C ILE A 310 -15.94 16.79 -16.18
N ALA A 311 -17.02 17.57 -16.28
CA ALA A 311 -16.94 19.04 -16.29
C ALA A 311 -16.31 19.60 -15.01
N MET A 312 -16.69 19.07 -13.83
CA MET A 312 -16.07 19.48 -12.57
C MET A 312 -14.61 19.05 -12.46
N MET A 313 -14.26 17.86 -12.96
CA MET A 313 -12.87 17.41 -13.00
C MET A 313 -12.02 18.33 -13.88
N ASN A 314 -12.50 18.73 -15.07
CA ASN A 314 -11.77 19.63 -15.95
C ASN A 314 -11.55 21.01 -15.31
N ASN A 315 -12.58 21.62 -14.73
CA ASN A 315 -12.44 22.90 -14.04
C ASN A 315 -11.47 22.80 -12.84
N SER A 316 -11.54 21.70 -12.07
CA SER A 316 -10.58 21.48 -10.99
C SER A 316 -9.16 21.26 -11.51
N TYR A 317 -8.99 20.54 -12.62
CA TYR A 317 -7.69 20.28 -13.24
C TYR A 317 -7.01 21.59 -13.63
N GLU A 318 -7.70 22.45 -14.38
CA GLU A 318 -7.19 23.75 -14.84
C GLU A 318 -6.73 24.60 -13.66
N ARG A 319 -7.59 24.76 -12.64
CA ARG A 319 -7.26 25.51 -11.41
C ARG A 319 -6.02 24.99 -10.70
N ILE A 320 -5.79 23.68 -10.68
CA ILE A 320 -4.61 23.10 -10.01
C ILE A 320 -3.36 23.24 -10.89
N MET A 321 -3.50 23.14 -12.21
CA MET A 321 -2.38 23.22 -13.14
C MET A 321 -1.84 24.64 -13.28
N ASP A 322 -2.70 25.66 -13.16
CA ASP A 322 -2.31 27.07 -13.19
C ASP A 322 -1.46 27.47 -11.97
N ASP A 323 -1.65 26.82 -10.82
CA ASP A 323 -0.87 27.05 -9.61
C ASP A 323 0.34 26.11 -9.50
N SER A 324 1.39 26.43 -10.25
CA SER A 324 2.64 25.66 -10.29
C SER A 324 3.41 25.64 -8.96
N ASP A 325 3.18 26.61 -8.08
CA ASP A 325 3.91 26.74 -6.82
C ASP A 325 3.46 25.71 -5.79
N ILE A 326 2.19 25.30 -5.84
CA ILE A 326 1.66 24.18 -5.05
C ILE A 326 2.49 22.90 -5.27
N TRP A 327 2.79 22.56 -6.53
CA TRP A 327 3.60 21.38 -6.82
C TRP A 327 5.06 21.56 -6.37
N ARG A 328 5.64 22.74 -6.59
CA ARG A 328 7.01 23.03 -6.13
C ARG A 328 7.14 22.89 -4.62
N PHE A 329 6.14 23.35 -3.86
CA PHE A 329 6.07 23.18 -2.41
C PHE A 329 5.96 21.70 -2.01
N SER A 330 5.08 20.94 -2.66
CA SER A 330 4.95 19.49 -2.44
C SER A 330 6.28 18.76 -2.67
N ARG A 331 6.96 19.08 -3.77
CA ARG A 331 8.28 18.52 -4.10
C ARG A 331 9.34 18.91 -3.07
N ALA A 332 9.36 20.17 -2.62
CA ALA A 332 10.28 20.61 -1.57
C ALA A 332 10.07 19.86 -0.25
N ARG A 333 8.81 19.58 0.13
CA ARG A 333 8.47 18.81 1.33
C ARG A 333 9.02 17.38 1.28
N MET A 334 8.86 16.70 0.15
CA MET A 334 9.43 15.36 -0.09
C MET A 334 10.96 15.37 0.00
N TRP A 335 11.63 16.41 -0.52
CA TRP A 335 13.08 16.55 -0.38
C TRP A 335 13.52 16.78 1.07
N LEU A 336 12.75 17.50 1.88
CA LEU A 336 13.06 17.73 3.30
C LEU A 336 13.12 16.42 4.10
N GLU A 337 12.24 15.46 3.81
CA GLU A 337 12.25 14.12 4.44
C GLU A 337 13.53 13.33 4.10
N SER A 338 14.08 13.58 2.91
CA SER A 338 15.34 12.99 2.48
C SER A 338 16.56 13.69 3.09
N ILE A 339 16.44 14.97 3.46
CA ILE A 339 17.50 15.76 4.11
C ILE A 339 17.68 15.35 5.58
N ASP A 340 16.60 14.90 6.24
CA ASP A 340 16.68 14.48 7.63
C ASP A 340 17.67 13.33 7.85
N LYS A 341 18.51 13.46 8.88
CA LYS A 341 19.69 12.60 9.11
C LYS A 341 19.38 11.12 9.43
N GLY A 342 18.12 10.76 9.69
CA GLY A 342 17.75 9.38 10.04
C GLY A 342 17.20 8.56 8.88
N ASN A 343 17.13 7.23 9.04
CA ASN A 343 16.75 6.25 8.00
C ASN A 343 17.60 6.35 6.73
N VAL A 344 18.92 6.22 6.85
CA VAL A 344 19.81 6.17 5.67
C VAL A 344 19.84 4.78 5.02
N ILE A 345 19.49 3.74 5.79
CA ILE A 345 19.50 2.36 5.32
C ILE A 345 18.08 1.95 4.88
N PRO A 346 17.90 1.47 3.63
CA PRO A 346 16.62 1.03 3.11
C PRO A 346 16.18 -0.34 3.67
N SER A 347 14.88 -0.64 3.56
CA SER A 347 14.33 -1.97 3.86
C SER A 347 14.79 -2.98 2.80
N PRO A 348 15.16 -4.22 3.14
CA PRO A 348 15.13 -4.87 4.45
C PRO A 348 16.47 -4.79 5.20
N LEU A 349 17.49 -4.14 4.61
CA LEU A 349 18.84 -4.05 5.19
C LEU A 349 18.86 -3.32 6.53
N ASN A 350 17.85 -2.49 6.80
CA ASN A 350 17.65 -1.86 8.09
C ASN A 350 17.49 -2.89 9.23
N LEU A 351 16.91 -4.07 8.97
CA LEU A 351 16.81 -5.14 9.97
C LEU A 351 18.19 -5.62 10.42
N LEU A 352 19.09 -5.86 9.46
CA LEU A 352 20.47 -6.23 9.74
C LEU A 352 21.18 -5.14 10.54
N TYR A 353 20.99 -3.87 10.16
CA TYR A 353 21.57 -2.74 10.89
C TYR A 353 21.10 -2.69 12.35
N TYR A 354 19.79 -2.76 12.61
CA TYR A 354 19.27 -2.73 13.98
C TYR A 354 19.66 -3.97 14.78
N PHE A 355 19.72 -5.14 14.15
CA PHE A 355 20.17 -6.37 14.80
C PHE A 355 21.62 -6.27 15.27
N LEU A 356 22.53 -5.82 14.39
CA LEU A 356 23.94 -5.61 14.71
C LEU A 356 24.12 -4.54 15.80
N LEU A 357 23.34 -3.47 15.75
CA LEU A 357 23.37 -2.40 16.75
C LEU A 357 22.90 -2.89 18.13
N LEU A 358 21.85 -3.72 18.19
CA LEU A 358 21.37 -4.34 19.42
C LEU A 358 22.39 -5.31 20.02
N ASP A 359 23.01 -6.16 19.20
CA ASP A 359 24.04 -7.10 19.67
C ASP A 359 25.25 -6.36 20.24
N ARG A 360 25.70 -5.30 19.55
CA ARG A 360 26.75 -4.41 20.02
C ARG A 360 26.40 -3.76 21.35
N MET A 361 25.19 -3.21 21.51
CA MET A 361 24.76 -2.61 22.77
C MET A 361 24.71 -3.64 23.91
N LYS A 362 24.26 -4.87 23.65
CA LYS A 362 24.28 -5.96 24.63
C LYS A 362 25.70 -6.33 25.04
N THR A 363 26.63 -6.37 24.10
CA THR A 363 28.05 -6.67 24.34
C THR A 363 28.73 -5.55 25.12
N LEU A 364 28.47 -4.29 24.77
CA LEU A 364 28.97 -3.13 25.50
C LEU A 364 28.43 -3.09 26.93
N LYS A 365 27.13 -3.34 27.12
CA LYS A 365 26.51 -3.44 28.45
C LYS A 365 27.15 -4.54 29.30
N ARG A 366 27.42 -5.72 28.70
CA ARG A 366 28.14 -6.82 29.38
C ARG A 366 29.56 -6.41 29.79
N LEU A 367 30.29 -5.72 28.92
CA LEU A 367 31.64 -5.24 29.21
C LEU A 367 31.66 -4.17 30.30
N VAL A 368 30.74 -3.20 30.27
CA VAL A 368 30.62 -2.16 31.30
C VAL A 368 30.25 -2.77 32.66
N VAL A 369 29.30 -3.71 32.69
CA VAL A 369 28.95 -4.42 33.94
C VAL A 369 30.13 -5.21 34.47
N LYS A 370 30.90 -5.88 33.60
CA LYS A 370 32.13 -6.59 34.00
C LYS A 370 33.18 -5.63 34.55
N PHE A 371 33.44 -4.51 33.89
CA PHE A 371 34.39 -3.50 34.34
C PHE A 371 34.00 -2.87 35.69
N LEU A 372 32.72 -2.53 35.88
CA LEU A 372 32.21 -2.02 37.16
C LEU A 372 32.32 -3.08 38.27
N LYS A 373 32.05 -4.35 37.96
CA LYS A 373 32.20 -5.46 38.89
C LYS A 373 33.66 -5.68 39.29
N ASP A 374 34.57 -5.64 38.32
CA ASP A 374 36.00 -5.80 38.55
C ASP A 374 36.52 -4.65 39.43
N ARG A 375 36.14 -3.39 39.15
CA ARG A 375 36.50 -2.22 39.96
C ARG A 375 35.98 -2.29 41.40
N TYR A 376 34.73 -2.71 41.60
CA TYR A 376 34.16 -2.89 42.93
C TYR A 376 34.89 -3.96 43.74
N ILE A 377 35.32 -5.06 43.10
CA ILE A 377 36.11 -6.11 43.76
C ILE A 377 37.50 -5.59 44.14
N THR A 378 38.14 -4.76 43.32
CA THR A 378 39.45 -4.16 43.64
C THR A 378 39.34 -3.19 44.81
N GLU A 379 38.37 -2.27 44.79
CA GLU A 379 38.14 -1.31 45.88
C GLU A 379 37.79 -2.02 47.21
N LYS A 380 37.04 -3.13 47.15
CA LYS A 380 36.76 -3.94 48.34
C LYS A 380 38.00 -4.62 48.92
N LYS A 381 38.89 -5.14 48.06
CA LYS A 381 40.15 -5.76 48.51
C LYS A 381 41.13 -4.76 49.13
N GLU A 382 41.20 -3.54 48.59
CA GLU A 382 42.00 -2.45 49.15
C GLU A 382 41.46 -1.97 50.50
N GLY A 383 40.12 -1.92 50.67
CA GLY A 383 39.50 -1.59 51.96
C GLY A 383 39.69 -2.66 53.04
N GLU A 384 39.66 -3.95 52.68
CA GLU A 384 39.90 -5.05 53.63
C GLU A 384 41.37 -5.08 54.09
N SER A 385 42.33 -4.79 53.20
CA SER A 385 43.76 -4.79 53.54
C SER A 385 44.17 -3.64 54.47
N GLN A 386 43.53 -2.46 54.37
CA GLN A 386 43.75 -1.34 55.29
C GLN A 386 43.13 -1.51 56.69
N SER A 387 42.27 -2.53 56.89
CA SER A 387 41.66 -2.82 58.20
C SER A 387 42.38 -3.90 59.02
N THR A 388 43.45 -4.47 58.46
CA THR A 388 44.26 -5.55 59.05
C THR A 388 45.70 -5.12 59.43
N GLU A 389 46.06 -3.86 59.19
CA GLU A 389 47.19 -3.16 59.82
C GLU A 389 46.66 -2.29 60.96
#